data_AF-A0A1R2C2E4-F1
#
_entry.id   AF-A0A1R2C2E4-F1
#
_cell.length_a   1.000
_cell.length_b   1.000
_cell.length_c   1.000
_cell.angle_alpha   90.00
_cell.angle_beta   90.00
_cell.angle_gamma   90.00
#
_symmetry.space_group_name_H-M   'P 1'
#
loop_
_entity.id
_entity.type
_entity.pdbx_description
1 polymer ?
#
loop_
_entity_poly.entity_id
_entity_poly.type
_entity_poly.pdbx_seq_one_letter_code
_entity_poly.pdbx_strand_id
1 'polypeptide(L)'
;MKLQLIKTEATWLHTRVGCYVSLDNQLLEVITPLNCPHESPILDIPPEGILRLIFKDMGRCEGYLASISLPLHNFTKSSTLWLPLYTNSSSDVLQFQTSEPTIPRIQVNVMVSDSKIVCDDELFQSFSDIHIENDGEIVVASEILAPSISEPVLCKTSTFKVSRNAGFVEKLVLQLKKYMTLSSEHKNLALMYKEKCLELESRLDANESKIRDLVEYTKDCQEKVYDREMEMMDRIIQQEREICELQTSLSELNGKMRLAQHESFYAKETMKGLGCWQEYKENNIFCEDYK
;
A
#
# COMPACT_ATOMS: atom_id res chain seq x y z
N MET A 1 9.10 -14.21 14.51
CA MET A 1 10.14 -13.92 13.50
C MET A 1 9.80 -12.57 12.92
N LYS A 2 10.79 -11.76 12.52
CA LYS A 2 10.56 -10.45 11.91
C LYS A 2 11.10 -10.44 10.49
N LEU A 3 10.37 -9.81 9.58
CA LEU A 3 10.79 -9.62 8.19
C LEU A 3 10.80 -8.13 7.87
N GLN A 4 11.93 -7.64 7.36
CA GLN A 4 12.09 -6.27 6.91
C GLN A 4 12.41 -6.26 5.42
N LEU A 5 11.69 -5.45 4.67
CA LEU A 5 11.95 -5.24 3.24
C LEU A 5 12.95 -4.10 3.10
N ILE A 6 14.15 -4.39 2.61
CA ILE A 6 15.26 -3.42 2.55
C ILE A 6 15.23 -2.65 1.24
N LYS A 7 15.26 -3.37 0.11
CA LYS A 7 15.44 -2.77 -1.21
C LYS A 7 14.86 -3.66 -2.30
N THR A 8 14.23 -3.07 -3.29
CA THR A 8 13.81 -3.77 -4.51
C THR A 8 14.61 -3.26 -5.69
N GLU A 9 15.01 -4.15 -6.60
CA GLU A 9 15.66 -3.82 -7.88
C GLU A 9 14.83 -4.39 -9.02
N ALA A 10 14.16 -3.50 -9.77
CA ALA A 10 13.32 -3.87 -10.89
C ALA A 10 13.18 -2.71 -11.88
N THR A 11 12.85 -3.01 -13.13
CA THR A 11 12.63 -1.99 -14.19
C THR A 11 11.40 -1.13 -13.93
N TRP A 12 10.42 -1.66 -13.19
CA TRP A 12 9.15 -1.01 -12.86
C TRP A 12 9.19 -0.11 -11.60
N LEU A 13 10.35 0.11 -10.98
CA LEU A 13 10.49 0.99 -9.80
C LEU A 13 10.02 2.43 -10.04
N HIS A 14 9.98 2.89 -11.29
CA HIS A 14 9.50 4.23 -11.65
C HIS A 14 7.96 4.39 -11.55
N THR A 15 7.23 3.32 -11.17
CA THR A 15 5.77 3.31 -11.00
C THR A 15 5.36 3.40 -9.53
N ARG A 16 4.06 3.56 -9.24
CA ARG A 16 3.53 3.55 -7.87
C ARG A 16 3.39 2.10 -7.38
N VAL A 17 4.47 1.54 -6.85
CA VAL A 17 4.48 0.13 -6.43
C VAL A 17 4.02 -0.03 -4.98
N GLY A 18 3.09 -0.98 -4.77
CA GLY A 18 2.74 -1.53 -3.46
C GLY A 18 3.16 -3.00 -3.34
N CYS A 19 3.41 -3.46 -2.12
CA CYS A 19 3.66 -4.87 -1.80
C CYS A 19 2.59 -5.40 -0.86
N TYR A 20 1.85 -6.40 -1.31
CA TYR A 20 0.90 -7.15 -0.50
C TYR A 20 1.63 -8.31 0.15
N VAL A 21 1.60 -8.36 1.48
CA VAL A 21 2.23 -9.41 2.26
C VAL A 21 1.15 -10.31 2.81
N SER A 22 1.23 -11.59 2.48
CA SER A 22 0.27 -12.60 2.93
C SER A 22 0.99 -13.84 3.48
N LEU A 23 0.36 -14.53 4.42
CA LEU A 23 0.84 -15.79 4.98
C LEU A 23 -0.27 -16.81 4.82
N ASP A 24 0.02 -17.95 4.20
CA ASP A 24 -0.96 -19.03 3.97
C ASP A 24 -2.29 -18.51 3.38
N ASN A 25 -2.17 -17.61 2.39
CA ASN A 25 -3.26 -16.90 1.72
C ASN A 25 -4.10 -15.94 2.58
N GLN A 26 -3.67 -15.63 3.80
CA GLN A 26 -4.24 -14.55 4.62
C GLN A 26 -3.41 -13.28 4.45
N LEU A 27 -4.06 -12.18 4.10
CA LEU A 27 -3.40 -10.89 3.98
C LEU A 27 -2.98 -10.39 5.37
N LEU A 28 -1.68 -10.15 5.55
CA LEU A 28 -1.14 -9.58 6.78
C LEU A 28 -1.06 -8.05 6.68
N GLU A 29 -0.43 -7.56 5.61
CA GLU A 29 -0.16 -6.13 5.47
C GLU A 29 -0.06 -5.72 3.99
N VAL A 30 -0.27 -4.43 3.74
CA VAL A 30 -0.04 -3.80 2.44
C VAL A 30 0.92 -2.65 2.64
N ILE A 31 2.10 -2.75 2.03
CA ILE A 31 3.17 -1.75 2.13
C ILE A 31 3.10 -0.84 0.92
N THR A 32 2.85 0.44 1.15
CA THR A 32 2.75 1.47 0.11
C THR A 32 3.29 2.81 0.58
N PRO A 33 4.03 3.57 -0.25
CA PRO A 33 4.76 3.15 -1.46
C PRO A 33 6.17 2.64 -1.12
N LEU A 34 6.63 1.58 -1.79
CA LEU A 34 7.99 1.05 -1.61
C LEU A 34 9.13 2.00 -2.03
N ASN A 35 8.78 3.13 -2.66
CA ASN A 35 9.72 4.17 -3.09
C ASN A 35 9.96 5.25 -2.03
N CYS A 36 9.37 5.14 -0.83
CA CYS A 36 9.65 6.05 0.27
C CYS A 36 10.94 5.64 0.99
N PRO A 37 12.03 6.43 0.95
CA PRO A 37 13.33 6.07 1.52
C PRO A 37 13.37 6.10 3.06
N HIS A 38 12.27 6.46 3.73
CA HIS A 38 12.23 6.76 5.16
C HIS A 38 11.62 5.66 6.03
N GLU A 39 10.98 4.64 5.45
CA GLU A 39 10.34 3.58 6.23
C GLU A 39 10.60 2.22 5.58
N SER A 40 11.40 1.38 6.24
CA SER A 40 11.51 -0.05 5.92
C SER A 40 10.63 -0.80 6.91
N PRO A 41 9.40 -1.19 6.52
CA PRO A 41 8.45 -1.80 7.45
C PRO A 41 9.02 -3.11 7.98
N ILE A 42 8.92 -3.28 9.30
CA ILE A 42 9.29 -4.50 10.02
C ILE A 42 7.99 -5.22 10.36
N LEU A 43 7.83 -6.42 9.80
CA LEU A 43 6.63 -7.23 9.94
C LEU A 43 6.87 -8.35 10.94
N ASP A 44 5.99 -8.49 11.93
CA ASP A 44 5.95 -9.66 12.79
C ASP A 44 5.27 -10.81 12.05
N ILE A 45 6.03 -11.87 11.77
CA ILE A 45 5.54 -13.07 11.09
C ILE A 45 5.75 -14.32 11.97
N PRO A 46 4.81 -15.29 11.93
CA PRO A 46 5.01 -16.62 12.49
C PRO A 46 6.26 -17.30 11.90
N PRO A 47 6.93 -18.20 12.64
CA PRO A 47 8.13 -18.89 12.15
C PRO A 47 7.83 -20.01 11.13
N GLU A 48 6.56 -20.32 10.88
CA GLU A 48 6.10 -21.39 9.99
C GLU A 48 5.06 -20.84 8.99
N GLY A 49 4.84 -21.58 7.90
CA GLY A 49 3.92 -21.20 6.82
C GLY A 49 4.61 -20.76 5.54
N ILE A 50 3.81 -20.36 4.55
CA ILE A 50 4.28 -19.82 3.26
C ILE A 50 3.98 -18.32 3.22
N LEU A 51 5.02 -17.51 3.35
CA LEU A 51 4.94 -16.07 3.23
C LEU A 51 4.99 -15.69 1.76
N ARG A 52 3.95 -15.03 1.25
CA ARG A 52 3.87 -14.58 -0.12
C ARG A 52 3.88 -13.06 -0.20
N LEU A 53 4.85 -12.54 -0.94
CA LEU A 53 5.00 -11.12 -1.27
C LEU A 53 4.52 -10.91 -2.70
N ILE A 54 3.55 -10.02 -2.91
CA ILE A 54 2.98 -9.70 -4.23
C ILE A 54 3.17 -8.22 -4.51
N PHE A 55 3.93 -7.90 -5.56
CA PHE A 55 4.21 -6.55 -6.01
C PHE A 55 3.17 -6.15 -7.05
N LYS A 56 2.52 -5.00 -6.84
CA LYS A 56 1.53 -4.45 -7.77
C LYS A 56 1.79 -2.98 -8.06
N ASP A 57 1.54 -2.58 -9.30
CA ASP A 57 1.33 -1.21 -9.72
C ASP A 57 -0.04 -0.74 -9.22
N MET A 58 -0.02 0.11 -8.20
CA MET A 58 -1.21 0.67 -7.56
C MET A 58 -1.96 1.66 -8.47
N GLY A 59 -1.39 2.03 -9.62
CA GLY A 59 -2.04 2.86 -10.63
C GLY A 59 -2.97 2.09 -11.58
N ARG A 60 -2.99 0.74 -11.54
CA ARG A 60 -3.77 -0.11 -12.46
C ARG A 60 -4.51 -1.21 -11.69
N CYS A 61 -5.77 -1.48 -12.07
CA CYS A 61 -6.63 -2.46 -11.36
C CYS A 61 -6.07 -3.90 -11.34
N GLU A 62 -5.52 -4.40 -12.45
CA GLU A 62 -4.91 -5.73 -12.45
C GLU A 62 -3.49 -5.70 -11.89
N GLY A 63 -2.69 -4.70 -12.32
CA GLY A 63 -1.49 -4.17 -11.66
C GLY A 63 -0.37 -5.14 -11.32
N TYR A 64 -0.48 -6.45 -11.53
CA TYR A 64 0.51 -7.43 -11.07
C TYR A 64 1.86 -7.21 -11.75
N LEU A 65 2.92 -7.11 -10.93
CA LEU A 65 4.28 -6.90 -11.40
C LEU A 65 5.13 -8.16 -11.19
N ALA A 66 5.17 -8.65 -9.96
CA ALA A 66 5.91 -9.84 -9.60
C ALA A 66 5.46 -10.38 -8.25
N SER A 67 5.86 -11.61 -7.93
CA SER A 67 5.66 -12.18 -6.60
C SER A 67 6.79 -13.12 -6.22
N ILE A 68 6.84 -13.43 -4.93
CA ILE A 68 7.65 -14.52 -4.40
C ILE A 68 6.91 -15.16 -3.22
N SER A 69 6.94 -16.48 -3.18
CA SER A 69 6.42 -17.32 -2.11
C SER A 69 7.60 -17.97 -1.37
N LEU A 70 7.69 -17.70 -0.07
CA LEU A 70 8.80 -18.03 0.82
C LEU A 70 8.32 -19.04 1.86
N PRO A 71 8.70 -20.32 1.75
CA PRO A 71 8.45 -21.27 2.82
C PRO A 71 9.33 -20.92 4.03
N LEU A 72 8.72 -20.46 5.12
CA LEU A 72 9.41 -19.84 6.25
C LEU A 72 10.32 -20.81 7.02
N HIS A 73 10.01 -22.11 6.97
CA HIS A 73 10.84 -23.17 7.57
C HIS A 73 12.28 -23.21 7.04
N ASN A 74 12.56 -22.60 5.88
CA ASN A 74 13.91 -22.53 5.32
C ASN A 74 14.78 -21.43 5.97
N PHE A 75 14.19 -20.53 6.74
CA PHE A 75 14.88 -19.39 7.35
C PHE A 75 15.06 -19.61 8.85
N THR A 76 16.05 -20.43 9.21
CA THR A 76 16.32 -20.81 10.62
C THR A 76 17.25 -19.84 11.36
N LYS A 77 17.81 -18.85 10.66
CA LYS A 77 18.75 -17.86 11.22
C LYS A 77 18.49 -16.48 10.67
N SER A 78 18.82 -15.47 11.47
CA SER A 78 18.81 -14.08 11.01
C SER A 78 19.78 -13.91 9.84
N SER A 79 19.30 -13.36 8.73
CA SER A 79 20.08 -13.20 7.51
C SER A 79 19.49 -12.13 6.60
N THR A 80 20.37 -11.44 5.87
CA THR A 80 19.98 -10.54 4.78
C THR A 80 20.22 -11.27 3.46
N LEU A 81 19.17 -11.40 2.64
CA LEU A 81 19.18 -12.22 1.44
C LEU A 81 18.60 -11.47 0.25
N TRP A 82 19.25 -11.62 -0.90
CA TRP A 82 18.66 -11.26 -2.18
C TRP A 82 17.83 -12.43 -2.71
N LEU A 83 16.58 -12.14 -3.07
CA LEU A 83 15.61 -13.10 -3.53
C LEU A 83 15.08 -12.70 -4.92
N PRO A 84 14.90 -13.64 -5.84
CA PRO A 84 14.33 -13.35 -7.15
C PRO A 84 12.85 -12.96 -7.01
N LEU A 85 12.35 -12.14 -7.94
CA LEU A 85 10.92 -11.85 -8.07
C LEU A 85 10.42 -12.50 -9.36
N TYR A 86 9.34 -13.27 -9.25
CA TYR A 86 8.77 -14.01 -10.38
C TYR A 86 7.64 -13.22 -11.02
N THR A 87 7.71 -13.01 -12.33
CA THR A 87 6.64 -12.36 -13.11
C THR A 87 5.44 -13.26 -13.36
N ASN A 88 5.51 -14.54 -12.97
CA ASN A 88 4.41 -15.48 -13.06
C ASN A 88 4.05 -16.02 -11.67
N SER A 89 2.82 -15.73 -11.22
CA SER A 89 2.32 -16.12 -9.91
C SER A 89 2.10 -17.63 -9.75
N SER A 90 2.10 -18.41 -10.83
CA SER A 90 1.93 -19.87 -10.77
C SER A 90 3.21 -20.62 -10.41
N SER A 91 4.36 -19.94 -10.43
CA SER A 91 5.69 -20.54 -10.21
C SER A 91 6.55 -19.66 -9.30
N ASP A 92 5.92 -18.98 -8.34
CA ASP A 92 6.59 -17.99 -7.50
C ASP A 92 7.24 -18.56 -6.23
N VAL A 93 7.20 -19.87 -6.03
CA VAL A 93 7.82 -20.54 -4.88
C VAL A 93 9.33 -20.50 -5.00
N LEU A 94 9.98 -19.92 -3.98
CA LEU A 94 11.42 -19.82 -3.89
C LEU A 94 12.05 -21.22 -3.92
N GLN A 95 12.87 -21.44 -4.94
CA GLN A 95 13.79 -22.57 -5.00
C GLN A 95 15.18 -22.05 -4.64
N PHE A 96 15.77 -22.53 -3.55
CA PHE A 96 17.12 -22.13 -3.16
C PHE A 96 18.12 -22.56 -4.23
N GLN A 97 18.59 -21.60 -5.03
CA GLN A 97 19.68 -21.78 -5.98
C GLN A 97 20.90 -20.98 -5.51
N THR A 98 22.10 -21.49 -5.80
CA THR A 98 23.37 -21.01 -5.26
C THR A 98 23.96 -19.80 -5.99
N SER A 99 23.28 -19.26 -7.00
CA SER A 99 23.72 -18.09 -7.78
C SER A 99 23.00 -16.81 -7.36
N GLU A 100 23.66 -15.65 -7.47
CA GLU A 100 23.01 -14.36 -7.27
C GLU A 100 21.77 -14.21 -8.19
N PRO A 101 20.62 -13.78 -7.66
CA PRO A 101 19.41 -13.65 -8.46
C PRO A 101 19.55 -12.50 -9.46
N THR A 102 19.03 -12.72 -10.66
CA THR A 102 18.89 -11.71 -11.71
C THR A 102 17.72 -10.77 -11.42
N ILE A 103 17.73 -9.59 -12.04
CA ILE A 103 16.65 -8.60 -11.91
C ILE A 103 15.38 -9.14 -12.62
N PRO A 104 14.18 -9.07 -12.01
CA PRO A 104 13.84 -8.33 -10.80
C PRO A 104 14.13 -9.13 -9.51
N ARG A 105 14.59 -8.43 -8.46
CA ARG A 105 14.97 -9.03 -7.17
C ARG A 105 14.66 -8.12 -5.99
N ILE A 106 14.57 -8.71 -4.80
CA ILE A 106 14.34 -8.01 -3.54
C ILE A 106 15.34 -8.43 -2.48
N GLN A 107 15.82 -7.47 -1.71
CA GLN A 107 16.61 -7.68 -0.51
C GLN A 107 15.69 -7.69 0.71
N VAL A 108 15.68 -8.80 1.42
CA VAL A 108 14.93 -8.96 2.68
C VAL A 108 15.90 -9.18 3.82
N ASN A 109 15.60 -8.60 4.98
CA ASN A 109 16.21 -8.98 6.24
C ASN A 109 15.24 -9.89 6.99
N VAL A 110 15.68 -11.10 7.28
CA VAL A 110 15.00 -12.01 8.18
C VAL A 110 15.66 -11.89 9.53
N MET A 111 14.89 -11.59 10.57
CA MET A 111 15.35 -11.57 11.95
C MET A 111 14.62 -12.68 12.71
N VAL A 112 15.35 -13.74 13.02
CA VAL A 112 14.86 -14.80 13.91
C VAL A 112 15.31 -14.41 15.31
N SER A 113 14.35 -14.09 16.18
CA SER A 113 14.62 -13.87 17.60
C SER A 113 15.00 -15.20 18.22
N ASP A 114 16.30 -15.48 18.29
CA ASP A 114 16.80 -16.43 19.27
C ASP A 114 16.45 -15.83 20.64
N SER A 115 15.88 -16.64 21.53
CA SER A 115 15.47 -16.22 22.87
C SER A 115 16.66 -15.93 23.81
N LYS A 116 17.77 -15.40 23.27
CA LYS A 116 18.92 -14.82 23.97
C LYS A 116 19.56 -13.74 23.09
N ILE A 117 19.78 -12.58 23.70
CA ILE A 117 20.52 -11.39 23.22
C ILE A 117 19.60 -10.34 22.59
N VAL A 118 19.01 -9.55 23.50
CA VAL A 118 18.73 -8.13 23.28
C VAL A 118 20.08 -7.43 23.17
N CYS A 119 20.35 -6.80 22.03
CA CYS A 119 21.24 -5.65 21.94
C CYS A 119 20.68 -4.75 20.83
N ASP A 120 19.94 -3.73 21.25
CA ASP A 120 19.95 -2.44 20.57
C ASP A 120 21.41 -1.95 20.49
N ASP A 121 21.68 -1.15 19.46
CA ASP A 121 22.98 -0.56 19.08
C ASP A 121 23.83 -1.40 18.14
N GLU A 122 23.55 -1.34 16.83
CA GLU A 122 24.57 -1.17 15.75
C GLU A 122 23.85 -0.76 14.45
N LEU A 123 23.37 0.49 14.36
CA LEU A 123 22.76 1.04 13.15
C LEU A 123 23.53 2.25 12.59
N PHE A 124 24.86 2.22 12.67
CA PHE A 124 25.73 3.14 11.92
C PHE A 124 27.08 2.46 11.60
N GLN A 125 27.17 1.77 10.47
CA GLN A 125 28.46 1.56 9.81
C GLN A 125 28.60 2.59 8.69
N SER A 126 29.18 3.73 9.03
CA SER A 126 29.66 4.76 8.12
C SER A 126 30.78 4.21 7.23
N PHE A 127 30.73 4.57 5.95
CA PHE A 127 31.72 4.27 4.93
C PHE A 127 33.14 4.64 5.37
N SER A 128 34.11 3.76 5.12
CA SER A 128 35.52 3.98 5.39
C SER A 128 36.15 4.94 4.39
N ASP A 129 36.65 6.09 4.90
CA ASP A 129 37.47 7.05 4.17
C ASP A 129 38.85 6.46 3.82
N ILE A 130 39.26 6.67 2.57
CA ILE A 130 40.57 6.31 2.02
C ILE A 130 41.63 7.26 2.60
N HIS A 131 42.52 6.74 3.44
CA HIS A 131 43.76 7.42 3.86
C HIS A 131 44.68 7.66 2.65
N ILE A 132 44.99 8.92 2.35
CA ILE A 132 46.15 9.30 1.52
C ILE A 132 47.15 9.97 2.46
N GLU A 133 48.19 9.24 2.83
CA GLU A 133 49.40 9.81 3.44
C GLU A 133 50.09 10.71 2.42
N ASN A 134 50.43 11.94 2.80
CA ASN A 134 51.39 12.75 2.05
C ASN A 134 52.26 13.51 3.05
N ASP A 135 53.42 12.93 3.33
CA ASP A 135 54.52 13.56 4.06
C ASP A 135 55.18 14.66 3.19
N GLY A 136 55.51 15.77 3.83
CA GLY A 136 56.34 16.83 3.25
C GLY A 136 56.21 18.16 3.98
N GLU A 137 56.91 18.29 5.12
CA GLU A 137 57.07 19.54 5.85
C GLU A 137 57.48 20.71 4.94
N ILE A 138 56.74 21.81 5.04
CA ILE A 138 57.18 23.11 4.56
C ILE A 138 57.71 23.88 5.78
N VAL A 139 59.04 24.00 5.91
CA VAL A 139 59.66 24.96 6.83
C VAL A 139 60.07 26.20 6.03
N VAL A 140 59.24 27.25 6.12
CA VAL A 140 59.66 28.61 5.74
C VAL A 140 60.14 29.30 7.00
N ALA A 141 61.44 29.38 7.19
CA ALA A 141 62.05 30.37 8.06
C ALA A 141 62.87 31.32 7.19
N SER A 142 62.47 32.58 7.14
CA SER A 142 63.28 33.66 6.59
C SER A 142 63.12 34.87 7.49
N GLU A 143 64.15 35.15 8.28
CA GLU A 143 64.67 36.50 8.44
C GLU A 143 66.09 36.43 9.02
N ILE A 144 67.08 36.97 8.30
CA ILE A 144 68.29 37.51 8.94
C ILE A 144 68.53 38.88 8.33
N LEU A 145 68.14 39.91 9.08
CA LEU A 145 68.72 41.24 8.98
C LEU A 145 70.21 41.13 9.36
N ALA A 146 71.10 41.40 8.42
CA ALA A 146 72.49 41.69 8.73
C ALA A 146 72.69 43.20 8.81
N PRO A 147 73.37 43.70 9.87
CA PRO A 147 74.28 44.80 9.64
C PRO A 147 75.68 44.49 10.18
N SER A 148 76.65 44.75 9.29
CA SER A 148 78.04 45.13 9.53
C SER A 148 78.85 44.30 10.54
N ILE A 149 79.83 43.54 10.05
CA ILE A 149 81.27 43.80 10.26
C ILE A 149 82.07 42.76 9.45
N SER A 150 83.23 43.22 8.99
CA SER A 150 84.22 42.63 8.10
C SER A 150 84.64 41.18 8.36
N GLU A 151 84.45 40.29 7.38
CA GLU A 151 85.35 39.19 6.97
C GLU A 151 84.83 38.58 5.65
N PRO A 152 85.67 38.05 4.75
CA PRO A 152 85.20 37.47 3.50
C PRO A 152 84.73 36.04 3.77
N VAL A 153 83.47 35.87 4.20
CA VAL A 153 82.85 34.55 4.20
C VAL A 153 82.53 34.19 2.76
N LEU A 154 83.18 33.14 2.27
CA LEU A 154 82.99 32.52 0.98
C LEU A 154 81.51 32.10 0.83
N CYS A 155 80.66 32.97 0.29
CA CYS A 155 79.30 32.61 -0.10
C CYS A 155 79.40 31.61 -1.26
N LYS A 156 79.28 30.32 -0.94
CA LYS A 156 79.02 29.28 -1.93
C LYS A 156 77.76 29.70 -2.70
N THR A 157 77.93 30.19 -3.92
CA THR A 157 76.83 30.30 -4.89
C THR A 157 76.36 28.88 -5.19
N SER A 158 75.29 28.43 -4.52
CA SER A 158 74.56 27.26 -4.99
C SER A 158 73.82 27.68 -6.25
N THR A 159 74.32 27.21 -7.40
CA THR A 159 73.60 27.29 -8.66
C THR A 159 72.28 26.54 -8.51
N PHE A 160 71.17 27.27 -8.40
CA PHE A 160 69.85 26.67 -8.60
C PHE A 160 69.70 26.32 -10.08
N LYS A 161 69.85 25.03 -10.39
CA LYS A 161 69.36 24.49 -11.66
C LYS A 161 67.84 24.58 -11.61
N VAL A 162 67.26 25.56 -12.30
CA VAL A 162 65.85 25.52 -12.70
C VAL A 162 65.72 24.38 -13.71
N SER A 163 65.43 23.19 -13.20
CA SER A 163 64.97 22.07 -14.00
C SER A 163 63.63 22.46 -14.65
N ARG A 164 63.53 22.30 -15.97
CA ARG A 164 62.35 22.66 -16.76
C ARG A 164 61.10 21.93 -16.25
N ASN A 165 60.23 22.65 -15.56
CA ASN A 165 58.88 22.25 -15.14
C ASN A 165 57.87 22.10 -16.30
N ALA A 166 58.30 21.80 -17.53
CA ALA A 166 57.42 21.70 -18.70
C ALA A 166 56.30 20.65 -18.49
N GLY A 167 56.65 19.49 -17.93
CA GLY A 167 55.66 18.44 -17.63
C GLY A 167 54.72 18.75 -16.46
N PHE A 168 55.08 19.68 -15.57
CA PHE A 168 54.19 20.13 -14.48
C PHE A 168 53.15 21.12 -15.01
N VAL A 169 53.58 22.10 -15.82
CA VAL A 169 52.67 23.06 -16.48
C VAL A 169 51.69 22.34 -17.40
N GLU A 170 52.16 21.34 -18.14
CA GLU A 170 51.32 20.56 -19.06
C GLU A 170 50.26 19.73 -18.32
N LYS A 171 50.60 19.12 -17.17
CA LYS A 171 49.62 18.47 -16.28
C LYS A 171 48.59 19.44 -15.71
N LEU A 172 49.02 20.64 -15.30
CA LEU A 172 48.13 21.66 -14.76
C LEU A 172 47.14 22.17 -15.82
N VAL A 173 47.61 22.38 -17.05
CA VAL A 173 46.76 22.74 -18.20
C VAL A 173 45.75 21.63 -18.52
N LEU A 174 46.15 20.36 -18.43
CA LEU A 174 45.25 19.22 -18.64
C LEU A 174 44.15 19.15 -17.57
N GLN A 175 44.49 19.39 -16.31
CA GLN A 175 43.54 19.45 -15.21
C GLN A 175 42.56 20.62 -15.37
N LEU A 176 43.04 21.80 -15.77
CA LEU A 176 42.21 22.97 -16.05
C LEU A 176 41.21 22.70 -17.19
N LYS A 177 41.65 22.06 -18.28
CA LYS A 177 40.75 21.65 -19.37
C LYS A 177 39.68 20.67 -18.89
N LYS A 178 40.06 19.67 -18.08
CA LYS A 178 39.12 18.71 -17.49
C LYS A 178 38.09 19.39 -16.57
N TYR A 179 38.51 20.37 -15.78
CA TYR A 179 37.62 21.13 -14.91
C TYR A 179 36.64 21.99 -15.73
N MET A 180 37.10 22.62 -16.81
CA MET A 180 36.24 23.40 -17.70
C MET A 180 35.17 22.53 -18.38
N THR A 181 35.52 21.33 -18.86
CA THR A 181 34.54 20.40 -19.46
C THR A 181 33.52 19.96 -18.43
N LEU A 182 33.97 19.53 -17.24
CA LEU A 182 33.08 19.15 -16.13
C LEU A 182 32.14 20.30 -15.73
N SER A 183 32.64 21.53 -15.67
CA SER A 183 31.83 22.71 -15.35
C SER A 183 30.73 22.95 -16.38
N SER A 184 31.03 22.77 -17.68
CA SER A 184 30.04 22.90 -18.75
C SER A 184 28.96 21.79 -18.70
N GLU A 185 29.36 20.55 -18.40
CA GLU A 185 28.44 19.42 -18.25
C GLU A 185 27.49 19.61 -17.07
N HIS A 186 28.00 20.05 -15.92
CA HIS A 186 27.17 20.38 -14.75
C HIS A 186 26.15 21.48 -15.06
N LYS A 187 26.54 22.49 -15.85
CA LYS A 187 25.64 23.58 -16.25
C LYS A 187 24.50 23.08 -17.15
N ASN A 188 24.80 22.19 -18.08
CA ASN A 188 23.80 21.55 -18.94
C ASN A 188 22.86 20.63 -18.14
N LEU A 189 23.42 19.86 -17.19
CA LEU A 189 22.64 19.01 -16.31
C LEU A 189 21.67 19.83 -15.44
N ALA A 190 22.13 20.96 -14.91
CA ALA A 190 21.28 21.88 -14.15
C ALA A 190 20.12 22.46 -14.98
N LEU A 191 20.36 22.78 -16.26
CA LEU A 191 19.32 23.22 -17.19
C LEU A 191 18.29 22.12 -17.44
N MET A 192 18.72 20.87 -17.69
CA MET A 192 17.79 19.76 -17.89
C MET A 192 16.93 19.50 -16.65
N TYR A 193 17.52 19.52 -15.44
CA TYR A 193 16.73 19.36 -14.22
C TYR A 193 15.72 20.48 -14.04
N LYS A 194 16.08 21.74 -14.37
CA LYS A 194 15.16 22.87 -14.31
C LYS A 194 13.98 22.70 -15.27
N GLU A 195 14.22 22.28 -16.51
CA GLU A 195 13.15 21.99 -17.47
C GLU A 195 12.25 20.85 -16.99
N LYS A 196 12.85 19.80 -16.41
CA LYS A 196 12.07 18.69 -15.85
C LYS A 196 11.21 19.11 -14.66
N CYS A 197 11.70 20.00 -13.80
CA CYS A 197 10.91 20.56 -12.71
C CYS A 197 9.69 21.32 -13.25
N LEU A 198 9.86 22.17 -14.25
CA LEU A 198 8.75 22.91 -14.87
C LEU A 198 7.70 21.98 -15.52
N GLU A 199 8.15 20.90 -16.19
CA GLU A 199 7.25 19.89 -16.75
C GLU A 199 6.45 19.19 -15.65
N LEU A 200 7.11 18.84 -14.54
CA LEU A 200 6.46 18.18 -13.40
C LEU A 200 5.48 19.10 -12.68
N GLU A 201 5.80 20.39 -12.52
CA GLU A 201 4.89 21.41 -11.97
C GLU A 201 3.63 21.54 -12.84
N SER A 202 3.78 21.69 -14.16
CA SER A 202 2.63 21.76 -15.06
C SER A 202 1.75 20.49 -15.02
N ARG A 203 2.37 19.32 -14.91
CA ARG A 203 1.63 18.05 -14.74
C ARG A 203 0.94 17.96 -13.38
N LEU A 204 1.54 18.51 -12.33
CA LEU A 204 0.93 18.58 -11.01
C LEU A 204 -0.33 19.45 -11.05
N ASP A 205 -0.25 20.65 -11.62
CA ASP A 205 -1.39 21.57 -11.77
C ASP A 205 -2.55 20.93 -12.54
N ALA A 206 -2.24 20.24 -13.65
CA ALA A 206 -3.25 19.53 -14.44
C ALA A 206 -3.91 18.40 -13.65
N ASN A 207 -3.13 17.65 -12.86
CA ASN A 207 -3.67 16.60 -12.00
C ASN A 207 -4.52 17.16 -10.87
N GLU A 208 -4.10 18.26 -10.24
CA GLU A 208 -4.87 18.94 -9.21
C GLU A 208 -6.22 19.43 -9.74
N SER A 209 -6.24 19.99 -10.94
CA SER A 209 -7.51 20.37 -11.60
C SER A 209 -8.41 19.15 -11.81
N LYS A 210 -7.85 18.05 -12.32
CA LYS A 210 -8.61 16.82 -12.54
C LYS A 210 -9.15 16.22 -11.24
N ILE A 211 -8.39 16.31 -10.15
CA ILE A 211 -8.84 15.88 -8.81
C ILE A 211 -10.01 16.75 -8.36
N ARG A 212 -9.94 18.08 -8.54
CA ARG A 212 -11.05 18.98 -8.20
C ARG A 212 -12.33 18.62 -8.97
N ASP A 213 -12.22 18.42 -10.28
CA ASP A 213 -13.36 18.05 -11.12
C ASP A 213 -13.99 16.71 -10.68
N LEU A 214 -13.16 15.73 -10.33
CA LEU A 214 -13.63 14.43 -9.84
C LEU A 214 -14.31 14.52 -8.46
N VAL A 215 -13.79 15.38 -7.58
CA VAL A 215 -14.40 15.62 -6.26
C VAL A 215 -15.78 16.27 -6.42
N GLU A 216 -15.89 17.28 -7.30
CA GLU A 216 -17.16 17.94 -7.58
C GLU A 216 -18.18 16.99 -8.21
N TYR A 217 -17.76 16.19 -9.20
CA TYR A 217 -18.60 15.15 -9.79
C TYR A 217 -19.08 14.12 -8.77
N THR A 218 -18.19 13.67 -7.87
CA THR A 218 -18.54 12.70 -6.82
C THR A 218 -19.57 13.28 -5.86
N LYS A 219 -19.43 14.56 -5.50
CA LYS A 219 -20.37 15.26 -4.62
C LYS A 219 -21.76 15.37 -5.25
N ASP A 220 -21.84 15.76 -6.52
CA ASP A 220 -23.11 15.82 -7.28
C ASP A 220 -23.77 14.43 -7.39
N CYS A 221 -22.97 13.37 -7.61
CA CYS A 221 -23.49 12.01 -7.61
C CYS A 221 -24.02 11.57 -6.23
N GLN A 222 -23.33 11.92 -5.15
CA GLN A 222 -23.78 11.61 -3.79
C GLN A 222 -25.10 12.28 -3.46
N GLU A 223 -25.28 13.55 -3.83
CA GLU A 223 -26.53 14.28 -3.63
C GLU A 223 -27.69 13.62 -4.39
N LYS A 224 -27.48 13.25 -5.66
CA LYS A 224 -28.50 12.54 -6.45
C LYS A 224 -28.86 11.16 -5.89
N VAL A 225 -27.88 10.43 -5.35
CA VAL A 225 -28.13 9.13 -4.71
C VAL A 225 -28.95 9.33 -3.43
N TYR A 226 -28.58 10.31 -2.61
CA TYR A 226 -29.30 10.65 -1.40
C TYR A 226 -30.76 11.01 -1.67
N ASP A 227 -31.02 11.89 -2.64
CA ASP A 227 -32.38 12.27 -3.03
C ASP A 227 -33.21 11.07 -3.49
N ARG A 228 -32.60 10.18 -4.29
CA ARG A 228 -33.25 8.95 -4.77
C ARG A 228 -33.56 7.99 -3.61
N GLU A 229 -32.65 7.83 -2.66
CA GLU A 229 -32.84 6.97 -1.49
C GLU A 229 -33.97 7.51 -0.59
N MET A 230 -34.01 8.83 -0.39
CA MET A 230 -35.10 9.48 0.34
C MET A 230 -36.45 9.26 -0.34
N GLU A 231 -36.54 9.45 -1.66
CA GLU A 231 -37.78 9.21 -2.40
C GLU A 231 -38.23 7.74 -2.34
N MET A 232 -37.28 6.80 -2.35
CA MET A 232 -37.58 5.38 -2.20
C MET A 232 -38.07 5.05 -0.79
N MET A 233 -37.47 5.64 0.24
CA MET A 233 -37.87 5.45 1.63
C MET A 233 -39.30 5.97 1.87
N ASP A 234 -39.65 7.12 1.32
CA ASP A 234 -41.02 7.65 1.39
C ASP A 234 -42.04 6.71 0.74
N ARG A 235 -41.70 6.12 -0.42
CA ARG A 235 -42.55 5.12 -1.09
C ARG A 235 -42.72 3.85 -0.25
N ILE A 236 -41.65 3.38 0.40
CA ILE A 236 -41.71 2.21 1.30
C ILE A 236 -42.65 2.51 2.47
N ILE A 237 -42.49 3.66 3.12
CA ILE A 237 -43.34 4.08 4.25
C ILE A 237 -44.81 4.15 3.81
N GLN A 238 -45.09 4.69 2.62
CA GLN A 238 -46.44 4.75 2.09
C GLN A 238 -47.02 3.35 1.84
N GLN A 239 -46.25 2.44 1.25
CA GLN A 239 -46.68 1.05 1.03
C GLN A 239 -46.90 0.30 2.34
N GLU A 240 -46.06 0.51 3.35
CA GLU A 240 -46.24 -0.10 4.68
C GLU A 240 -47.54 0.36 5.35
N ARG A 241 -47.91 1.64 5.20
CA ARG A 241 -49.20 2.15 5.69
C ARG A 241 -50.38 1.48 4.98
N GLU A 242 -50.33 1.39 3.65
CA GLU A 242 -51.39 0.73 2.87
C GLU A 242 -51.53 -0.75 3.25
N ILE A 243 -50.42 -1.46 3.45
CA ILE A 243 -50.43 -2.85 3.92
C ILE A 243 -51.10 -2.94 5.30
N CYS A 244 -50.77 -2.04 6.23
CA CYS A 244 -51.40 -2.02 7.56
C CYS A 244 -52.91 -1.81 7.46
N GLU A 245 -53.37 -0.83 6.66
CA GLU A 245 -54.79 -0.54 6.47
C GLU A 245 -55.56 -1.74 5.87
N LEU A 246 -54.96 -2.41 4.88
CA LEU A 246 -55.53 -3.62 4.28
C LEU A 246 -55.58 -4.78 5.27
N GLN A 247 -54.56 -4.95 6.10
CA GLN A 247 -54.53 -5.98 7.16
C GLN A 247 -55.62 -5.75 8.21
N THR A 248 -55.84 -4.51 8.63
CA THR A 248 -56.93 -4.15 9.55
C THR A 248 -58.28 -4.47 8.91
N SER A 249 -58.50 -4.05 7.67
CA SER A 249 -59.73 -4.30 6.92
C SER A 249 -60.03 -5.79 6.75
N LEU A 250 -59.00 -6.59 6.42
CA LEU A 250 -59.10 -8.05 6.31
C LEU A 250 -59.45 -8.70 7.65
N SER A 251 -58.86 -8.21 8.74
CA SER A 251 -59.12 -8.73 10.08
C SER A 251 -60.57 -8.49 10.51
N GLU A 252 -61.11 -7.29 10.25
CA GLU A 252 -62.52 -6.97 10.49
C GLU A 252 -63.46 -7.84 9.66
N LEU A 253 -63.18 -7.98 8.36
CA LEU A 253 -64.00 -8.80 7.46
C LEU A 253 -63.98 -10.27 7.90
N ASN A 254 -62.82 -10.81 8.27
CA ASN A 254 -62.69 -12.15 8.82
C ASN A 254 -63.50 -12.33 10.11
N GLY A 255 -63.52 -11.32 10.98
CA GLY A 255 -64.36 -11.31 12.18
C GLY A 255 -65.85 -11.41 11.84
N LYS A 256 -66.33 -10.56 10.93
CA LYS A 256 -67.73 -10.57 10.45
C LYS A 256 -68.10 -11.91 9.81
N MET A 257 -67.20 -12.49 9.00
CA MET A 257 -67.43 -13.78 8.37
C MET A 257 -67.58 -14.91 9.39
N ARG A 258 -66.74 -14.96 10.43
CA ARG A 258 -66.86 -15.97 11.50
C ARG A 258 -68.18 -15.84 12.26
N LEU A 259 -68.62 -14.61 12.56
CA LEU A 259 -69.91 -14.38 13.21
C LEU A 259 -71.07 -14.87 12.33
N ALA A 260 -71.07 -14.51 11.04
CA ALA A 260 -72.11 -14.97 10.11
C ALA A 260 -72.12 -16.50 9.94
N GLN A 261 -70.95 -17.15 9.93
CA GLN A 261 -70.85 -18.62 9.91
C GLN A 261 -71.45 -19.25 11.17
N HIS A 262 -71.18 -18.66 12.33
CA HIS A 262 -71.74 -19.12 13.61
C HIS A 262 -73.27 -18.94 13.62
N GLU A 263 -73.78 -17.77 13.28
CA GLU A 263 -75.24 -17.53 13.17
C GLU A 263 -75.91 -18.51 12.19
N SER A 264 -75.29 -18.75 11.04
CA SER A 264 -75.79 -19.74 10.06
C SER A 264 -75.84 -21.15 10.65
N PHE A 265 -74.84 -21.54 11.43
CA PHE A 265 -74.82 -22.84 12.11
C PHE A 265 -75.98 -22.97 13.11
N TYR A 266 -76.18 -21.99 13.99
CA TYR A 266 -77.27 -22.00 14.97
C TYR A 266 -78.65 -21.98 14.33
N ALA A 267 -78.82 -21.18 13.27
CA ALA A 267 -80.07 -21.15 12.51
C ALA A 267 -80.38 -22.52 11.89
N LYS A 268 -79.38 -23.20 11.32
CA LYS A 268 -79.54 -24.58 10.79
C LYS A 268 -79.94 -25.57 11.87
N GLU A 269 -79.29 -25.56 13.03
CA GLU A 269 -79.63 -26.45 14.14
C GLU A 269 -81.03 -26.19 14.70
N THR A 270 -81.43 -24.92 14.79
CA THR A 270 -82.77 -24.53 15.23
C THR A 270 -83.84 -24.99 14.23
N MET A 271 -83.60 -24.82 12.93
CA MET A 271 -84.49 -25.29 11.86
C MET A 271 -84.65 -26.81 11.88
N LYS A 272 -83.57 -27.57 12.11
CA LYS A 272 -83.65 -29.03 12.30
C LYS A 272 -84.54 -29.38 13.48
N GLY A 273 -84.32 -28.74 14.64
CA GLY A 273 -85.12 -28.97 15.84
C GLY A 273 -86.61 -28.67 15.64
N LEU A 274 -86.94 -27.56 14.97
CA LEU A 274 -88.31 -27.19 14.62
C LEU A 274 -88.95 -28.22 13.67
N GLY A 275 -88.20 -28.70 12.67
CA GLY A 275 -88.66 -29.77 11.77
C GLY A 275 -89.05 -31.04 12.52
N CYS A 276 -88.18 -31.52 13.43
CA CYS A 276 -88.50 -32.66 14.28
C CYS A 276 -89.72 -32.42 15.18
N TRP A 277 -89.87 -31.21 15.71
CA TRP A 277 -91.04 -30.83 16.52
C TRP A 277 -92.34 -30.85 15.72
N GLN A 278 -92.29 -30.38 14.47
CA GLN A 278 -93.44 -30.34 13.58
C GLN A 278 -93.86 -31.77 13.17
N GLU A 279 -92.90 -32.64 12.84
CA GLU A 279 -93.16 -34.07 12.61
C GLU A 279 -93.77 -34.75 13.84
N TYR A 280 -93.28 -34.46 15.06
CA TYR A 280 -93.86 -34.99 16.29
C TYR A 280 -95.31 -34.54 16.49
N LYS A 281 -95.60 -33.26 16.20
CA LYS A 281 -96.96 -32.71 16.33
C LYS A 281 -97.92 -33.33 15.33
N GLU A 282 -97.51 -33.46 14.06
CA GLU A 282 -98.33 -34.11 13.03
C GLU A 282 -98.62 -35.57 13.39
N ASN A 283 -97.62 -36.33 13.85
CA ASN A 283 -97.80 -37.72 14.24
C ASN A 283 -98.65 -37.93 15.50
N ASN A 284 -98.70 -36.97 16.44
CA ASN A 284 -99.55 -37.07 17.63
C ASN A 284 -100.98 -36.57 17.43
N ILE A 285 -101.23 -35.66 16.48
CA ILE A 285 -102.60 -35.27 16.10
C ILE A 285 -103.37 -36.49 15.55
N PHE A 286 -102.70 -37.38 14.82
CA PHE A 286 -103.30 -38.65 14.35
C PHE A 286 -103.63 -39.65 15.47
N CYS A 287 -103.10 -39.47 16.69
CA CYS A 287 -103.41 -40.33 17.84
C CYS A 287 -104.60 -39.85 18.67
N GLU A 288 -105.00 -38.57 18.59
CA GLU A 288 -106.14 -38.05 19.35
C GLU A 288 -107.50 -38.30 18.68
N ASP A 289 -107.52 -38.62 17.38
CA ASP A 289 -108.74 -39.01 16.65
C ASP A 289 -109.20 -40.47 16.91
N TYR A 290 -108.48 -41.21 17.76
CA TYR A 290 -108.86 -42.53 18.25
C TYR A 290 -109.10 -42.51 19.77
N LYS A 291 -110.16 -41.82 20.21
CA LYS A 291 -110.78 -42.02 21.53
C LYS A 291 -112.29 -42.09 21.42
#